data_AF-A0A657LTK3-F1
#
_entry.id   AF-A0A657LTK3-F1
#
_cell.length_a   1.000
_cell.length_b   1.000
_cell.length_c   1.000
_cell.angle_alpha   90.00
_cell.angle_beta   90.00
_cell.angle_gamma   90.00
#
_symmetry.space_group_name_H-M   'P 1'
#
loop_
_entity.id
_entity.type
_entity.pdbx_description
1 polymer ?
#
loop_
_entity_poly.entity_id
_entity_poly.type
_entity_poly.pdbx_seq_one_letter_code
_entity_poly.pdbx_strand_id
1 'polypeptide(L)'
;MSLLAPVSAPSQDLPSLIDRATSMLLGAKTAAEVLEAREVAGLAYDVAKRAARLQRAKNAHDDLVAAAHRAQAHALEIEARAKRRLADEYDAAQARGEVARGSVRTDIVGDLNDVRPATAAELGLRRDEIHEARIIRDAEAADPGIVRRALDDRLERGEEPTRAALRKMVVDAAMRGLRPQRSASRRNPLHVPPTPEQAAWRHVTGTFRAFAEWASEGNLVLARKGMRQARDTPFHDLDAKAIAQGSAAFTTIKEWFDAR
;
A
#
# COMPACT_ATOMS: atom_id res chain seq x y z
N MET A 1 -35.55 -28.50 43.92
CA MET A 1 -35.09 -28.36 42.53
C MET A 1 -34.75 -26.89 42.29
N SER A 2 -33.52 -26.50 42.62
CA SER A 2 -33.06 -25.12 42.40
C SER A 2 -32.63 -24.96 40.94
N LEU A 3 -33.37 -24.16 40.19
CA LEU A 3 -33.00 -23.72 38.84
C LEU A 3 -31.86 -22.72 38.98
N LEU A 4 -30.65 -23.13 38.57
CA LEU A 4 -29.53 -22.22 38.39
C LEU A 4 -29.87 -21.28 37.23
N ALA A 5 -30.14 -20.01 37.54
CA ALA A 5 -30.24 -18.97 36.52
C ALA A 5 -28.89 -18.89 35.78
N PRO A 6 -28.88 -18.88 34.43
CA PRO A 6 -27.66 -18.64 33.70
C PRO A 6 -27.18 -17.23 34.03
N VAL A 7 -26.00 -17.13 34.65
CA VAL A 7 -25.26 -15.87 34.76
C VAL A 7 -24.98 -15.42 33.33
N SER A 8 -25.77 -14.47 32.84
CA SER A 8 -25.44 -13.75 31.62
C SER A 8 -24.18 -12.95 31.94
N ALA A 9 -23.01 -13.48 31.60
CA ALA A 9 -21.82 -12.66 31.46
C ALA A 9 -22.21 -11.47 30.57
N PRO A 10 -21.84 -10.22 30.91
CA PRO A 10 -22.21 -9.07 30.09
C PRO A 10 -21.69 -9.35 28.69
N SER A 11 -22.61 -9.66 27.77
CA SER A 11 -22.30 -9.74 26.36
C SER A 11 -21.78 -8.35 26.03
N GLN A 12 -20.48 -8.22 25.77
CA GLN A 12 -19.90 -6.97 25.31
C GLN A 12 -20.55 -6.66 23.97
N ASP A 13 -21.62 -5.89 24.03
CA ASP A 13 -22.37 -5.44 22.88
C ASP A 13 -21.53 -4.40 22.14
N LEU A 14 -21.64 -4.41 20.81
CA LEU A 14 -20.78 -3.58 19.97
C LEU A 14 -20.79 -2.08 20.36
N PRO A 15 -21.93 -1.47 20.75
CA PRO A 15 -21.94 -0.09 21.25
C PRO A 15 -21.07 0.11 22.49
N SER A 16 -21.16 -0.76 23.50
CA SER A 16 -20.35 -0.60 24.72
C SER A 16 -18.86 -0.76 24.47
N LEU A 17 -18.45 -1.59 23.50
CA LEU A 17 -17.06 -1.69 23.08
C LEU A 17 -16.54 -0.39 22.46
N ILE A 18 -17.36 0.27 21.63
CA ILE A 18 -17.02 1.56 21.01
C ILE A 18 -16.95 2.67 22.06
N ASP A 19 -17.93 2.74 22.96
CA ASP A 19 -17.97 3.75 24.04
C ASP A 19 -16.79 3.58 25.00
N ARG A 20 -16.44 2.33 25.32
CA ARG A 20 -15.27 2.01 26.14
C ARG A 20 -13.99 2.43 25.44
N ALA A 21 -13.77 2.03 24.17
CA ALA A 21 -12.59 2.42 23.42
C ALA A 21 -12.44 3.94 23.31
N THR A 22 -13.56 4.64 23.09
CA THR A 22 -13.61 6.11 23.05
C THR A 22 -13.21 6.72 24.39
N SER A 23 -13.81 6.27 25.48
CA SER A 23 -13.55 6.79 26.83
C SER A 23 -12.09 6.54 27.25
N MET A 24 -11.57 5.35 26.97
CA MET A 24 -10.17 5.00 27.21
C MET A 24 -9.23 5.90 26.41
N LEU A 25 -9.50 6.10 25.12
CA LEU A 25 -8.65 6.95 24.28
C LEU A 25 -8.67 8.42 24.71
N LEU A 26 -9.83 8.94 25.12
CA LEU A 26 -9.96 10.31 25.62
C LEU A 26 -9.28 10.50 26.99
N GLY A 27 -9.38 9.50 27.87
CA GLY A 27 -8.79 9.52 29.21
C GLY A 27 -7.32 9.13 29.28
N ALA A 28 -6.76 8.51 28.23
CA ALA A 28 -5.39 8.02 28.23
C ALA A 28 -4.37 9.16 28.43
N LYS A 29 -3.52 9.01 29.45
CA LYS A 29 -2.41 9.90 29.81
C LYS A 29 -1.05 9.28 29.47
N THR A 30 -1.01 7.97 29.25
CA THR A 30 0.21 7.21 29.00
C THR A 30 0.17 6.45 27.68
N ALA A 31 1.34 6.09 27.15
CA ALA A 31 1.46 5.27 25.94
C ALA A 31 0.75 3.91 26.10
N ALA A 32 0.85 3.30 27.28
CA ALA A 32 0.22 2.02 27.59
C ALA A 32 -1.30 2.09 27.48
N GLU A 33 -1.93 3.14 28.03
CA GLU A 33 -3.38 3.35 27.92
C GLU A 33 -3.83 3.63 26.48
N VAL A 34 -3.00 4.30 25.66
CA VAL A 34 -3.27 4.50 24.23
C VAL A 34 -3.26 3.16 23.48
N LEU A 35 -2.30 2.28 23.80
CA LEU A 35 -2.24 0.94 23.23
C LEU A 35 -3.45 0.10 23.67
N GLU A 36 -3.83 0.17 24.93
CA GLU A 36 -5.02 -0.54 25.42
C GLU A 36 -6.29 -0.06 24.69
N ALA A 37 -6.46 1.26 24.51
CA ALA A 37 -7.58 1.81 23.76
C ALA A 37 -7.59 1.36 22.28
N ARG A 38 -6.42 1.26 21.65
CA ARG A 38 -6.27 0.72 20.29
C ARG A 38 -6.71 -0.74 20.21
N GLU A 39 -6.31 -1.58 21.15
CA GLU A 39 -6.68 -3.00 21.16
C GLU A 39 -8.20 -3.17 21.36
N VAL A 40 -8.82 -2.39 22.25
CA VAL A 40 -10.29 -2.40 22.42
C VAL A 40 -11.01 -1.94 21.15
N ALA A 41 -10.51 -0.89 20.48
CA ALA A 41 -11.05 -0.45 19.19
C ALA A 41 -10.91 -1.54 18.09
N GLY A 42 -9.79 -2.25 18.07
CA GLY A 42 -9.56 -3.37 17.16
C GLY A 42 -10.55 -4.51 17.38
N LEU A 43 -10.82 -4.86 18.65
CA LEU A 43 -11.84 -5.84 19.01
C LEU A 43 -13.24 -5.39 18.55
N ALA A 44 -13.61 -4.13 18.77
CA ALA A 44 -14.89 -3.58 18.32
C ALA A 44 -15.05 -3.70 16.80
N TYR A 45 -14.01 -3.39 16.03
CA TYR A 45 -14.00 -3.56 14.57
C TYR A 45 -14.22 -5.01 14.14
N ASP A 46 -13.54 -5.97 14.78
CA ASP A 46 -13.67 -7.39 14.44
C ASP A 46 -15.06 -7.95 14.78
N VAL A 47 -15.65 -7.51 15.91
CA VAL A 47 -17.03 -7.82 16.28
C VAL A 47 -18.01 -7.25 15.25
N ALA A 48 -17.86 -5.98 14.88
CA ALA A 48 -18.69 -5.33 13.86
C ALA A 48 -18.60 -6.04 12.50
N LYS A 49 -17.40 -6.46 12.11
CA LYS A 49 -17.15 -7.24 10.89
C LYS A 49 -17.80 -8.61 10.89
N ARG A 50 -17.72 -9.34 12.01
CA ARG A 50 -18.43 -10.62 12.14
C ARG A 50 -19.95 -10.42 12.11
N ALA A 51 -20.47 -9.38 12.76
CA ALA A 51 -21.88 -9.04 12.72
C ALA A 51 -22.35 -8.74 11.28
N ALA A 52 -21.64 -7.90 10.53
CA ALA A 52 -21.95 -7.60 9.12
C ALA A 52 -22.02 -8.86 8.25
N ARG A 53 -21.06 -9.78 8.41
CA ARG A 53 -21.03 -11.07 7.68
C ARG A 53 -22.22 -11.96 8.04
N LEU A 54 -22.55 -12.06 9.32
CA LEU A 54 -23.69 -12.84 9.78
C LEU A 54 -25.00 -12.28 9.23
N GLN A 55 -25.17 -10.95 9.21
CA GLN A 55 -26.38 -10.31 8.70
C GLN A 55 -26.54 -10.52 7.19
N ARG A 56 -25.46 -10.44 6.41
CA ARG A 56 -25.48 -10.83 4.99
C ARG A 56 -25.89 -12.29 4.80
N ALA A 57 -25.33 -13.20 5.61
CA ALA A 57 -25.69 -14.62 5.54
C ALA A 57 -27.15 -14.90 5.92
N LYS A 58 -27.78 -14.03 6.72
CA LYS A 58 -29.18 -14.11 7.11
C LYS A 58 -30.14 -13.40 6.12
N ASN A 59 -29.66 -12.89 4.99
CA ASN A 59 -30.42 -12.03 4.07
C ASN A 59 -31.10 -10.85 4.82
N ALA A 60 -30.44 -10.32 5.84
CA ALA A 60 -30.96 -9.22 6.62
C ALA A 60 -31.02 -7.93 5.77
N HIS A 61 -31.93 -7.02 6.14
CA HIS A 61 -32.19 -5.79 5.40
C HIS A 61 -30.97 -4.84 5.38
N ASP A 62 -30.85 -4.04 4.32
CA ASP A 62 -29.72 -3.13 4.06
C ASP A 62 -29.41 -2.20 5.26
N ASP A 63 -30.42 -1.82 6.04
CA ASP A 63 -30.28 -0.97 7.23
C ASP A 63 -29.38 -1.58 8.31
N LEU A 64 -29.42 -2.91 8.50
CA LEU A 64 -28.59 -3.60 9.49
C LEU A 64 -27.14 -3.73 9.04
N VAL A 65 -26.93 -3.92 7.74
CA VAL A 65 -25.59 -3.92 7.13
C VAL A 65 -24.99 -2.53 7.21
N ALA A 66 -25.76 -1.49 6.89
CA ALA A 66 -25.34 -0.10 7.01
C ALA A 66 -25.02 0.29 8.47
N ALA A 67 -25.79 -0.18 9.45
CA ALA A 67 -25.50 0.02 10.86
C ALA A 67 -24.17 -0.65 11.28
N ALA A 68 -23.91 -1.87 10.80
CA ALA A 68 -22.65 -2.55 11.06
C ALA A 68 -21.47 -1.84 10.40
N HIS A 69 -21.62 -1.31 9.19
CA HIS A 69 -20.59 -0.49 8.53
C HIS A 69 -20.31 0.81 9.29
N ARG A 70 -21.35 1.50 9.76
CA ARG A 70 -21.19 2.70 10.61
C ARG A 70 -20.39 2.38 11.87
N ALA A 71 -20.67 1.25 12.53
CA ALA A 71 -19.92 0.81 13.70
C ALA A 71 -18.46 0.44 13.37
N GLN A 72 -18.20 -0.22 12.23
CA GLN A 72 -16.85 -0.46 11.75
C GLN A 72 -16.08 0.85 11.49
N ALA A 73 -16.72 1.83 10.86
CA ALA A 73 -16.12 3.13 10.59
C ALA A 73 -15.75 3.87 11.89
N HIS A 74 -16.66 3.90 12.88
CA HIS A 74 -16.37 4.47 14.20
C HIS A 74 -15.16 3.78 14.86
N ALA A 75 -15.11 2.45 14.86
CA ALA A 75 -13.99 1.71 15.42
C ALA A 75 -12.66 2.04 14.69
N LEU A 76 -12.68 2.16 13.37
CA LEU A 76 -11.52 2.55 12.58
C LEU A 76 -11.08 4.00 12.82
N GLU A 77 -12.01 4.93 13.04
CA GLU A 77 -11.68 6.31 13.40
C GLU A 77 -10.96 6.36 14.76
N ILE A 78 -11.44 5.60 15.75
CA ILE A 78 -10.79 5.47 17.06
C ILE A 78 -9.41 4.83 16.92
N GLU A 79 -9.29 3.74 16.15
CA GLU A 79 -8.02 3.05 15.90
C GLU A 79 -7.00 4.01 15.23
N ALA A 80 -7.43 4.80 14.25
CA ALA A 80 -6.60 5.79 13.58
C ALA A 80 -6.14 6.89 14.55
N ARG A 81 -7.03 7.43 15.39
CA ARG A 81 -6.67 8.41 16.43
C ARG A 81 -5.68 7.84 17.44
N ALA A 82 -5.87 6.59 17.87
CA ALA A 82 -4.94 5.92 18.77
C ALA A 82 -3.55 5.73 18.12
N LYS A 83 -3.51 5.32 16.83
CA LYS A 83 -2.28 5.23 16.05
C LYS A 83 -1.56 6.59 15.94
N ARG A 84 -2.28 7.69 15.74
CA ARG A 84 -1.66 9.04 15.72
C ARG A 84 -0.94 9.34 17.03
N ARG A 85 -1.66 9.19 18.15
CA ARG A 85 -1.10 9.39 19.49
C ARG A 85 0.10 8.47 19.77
N LEU A 86 0.02 7.22 19.33
CA LEU A 86 1.13 6.27 19.43
C LEU A 86 2.36 6.77 18.67
N ALA A 87 2.20 7.27 17.44
CA ALA A 87 3.32 7.80 16.66
C ALA A 87 3.96 9.03 17.34
N ASP A 88 3.14 9.94 17.88
CA ASP A 88 3.62 11.13 18.61
C ASP A 88 4.43 10.73 19.84
N GLU A 89 3.89 9.84 20.67
CA GLU A 89 4.57 9.41 21.90
C GLU A 89 5.82 8.58 21.61
N TYR A 90 5.77 7.71 20.59
CA TYR A 90 6.92 6.92 20.18
C TYR A 90 8.07 7.81 19.68
N ASP A 91 7.77 8.80 18.85
CA ASP A 91 8.78 9.75 18.36
C ASP A 91 9.29 10.67 19.48
N ALA A 92 8.44 11.04 20.45
CA ALA A 92 8.85 11.78 21.64
C ALA A 92 9.77 10.94 22.55
N ALA A 93 9.47 9.66 22.75
CA ALA A 93 10.33 8.73 23.50
C ALA A 93 11.68 8.51 22.78
N GLN A 94 11.68 8.49 21.44
CA GLN A 94 12.91 8.52 20.65
C GLN A 94 13.68 9.85 20.79
N ALA A 95 12.98 10.97 20.97
CA ALA A 95 13.59 12.28 21.22
C ALA A 95 14.30 12.33 22.58
N ARG A 96 13.66 11.76 23.62
CA ARG A 96 14.19 11.65 24.99
C ARG A 96 15.32 10.63 25.16
N GLY A 97 15.52 9.75 24.17
CA GLY A 97 16.52 8.68 24.23
C GLY A 97 16.03 7.44 24.99
N GLU A 98 14.75 7.36 25.33
CA GLU A 98 14.13 6.21 25.98
C GLU A 98 13.92 5.05 25.01
N VAL A 99 13.73 5.36 23.72
CA VAL A 99 13.50 4.38 22.65
C VAL A 99 14.57 4.48 21.58
N ALA A 100 15.04 3.32 21.11
CA ALA A 100 16.06 3.23 20.07
C ALA A 100 15.57 3.84 18.74
N ARG A 101 16.40 4.70 18.12
CA ARG A 101 16.13 5.32 16.80
C ARG A 101 16.45 4.43 15.60
N GLY A 102 17.21 3.36 15.79
CA GLY A 102 17.67 2.44 14.76
C GLY A 102 18.26 1.17 15.37
N SER A 103 18.83 0.28 14.56
CA SER A 103 19.59 -0.83 15.13
C SER A 103 20.81 -0.24 15.84
N VAL A 104 20.82 -0.29 17.17
CA VAL A 104 22.04 -0.02 17.93
C VAL A 104 23.05 -1.07 17.45
N ARG A 105 24.19 -0.62 16.93
CA ARG A 105 25.30 -1.49 16.60
C ARG A 105 25.83 -2.07 17.92
N THR A 106 25.34 -3.26 18.27
CA THR A 106 25.67 -3.95 19.51
C THR A 106 27.13 -4.41 19.57
N ASP A 107 27.87 -4.27 18.47
CA ASP A 107 29.29 -4.58 18.35
C ASP A 107 30.23 -3.47 18.87
N ILE A 108 29.73 -2.26 19.13
CA ILE A 108 30.57 -1.11 19.55
C ILE A 108 30.51 -0.87 21.07
N VAL A 109 29.40 -1.21 21.73
CA VAL A 109 29.20 -0.89 23.14
C VAL A 109 29.40 -2.16 23.96
N GLY A 110 30.46 -2.22 24.76
CA GLY A 110 30.71 -3.36 25.64
C GLY A 110 29.62 -3.49 26.72
N ASP A 111 29.36 -4.73 27.15
CA ASP A 111 28.31 -5.14 28.11
C ASP A 111 28.29 -4.39 29.45
N LEU A 112 29.27 -3.52 29.72
CA LEU A 112 29.45 -2.79 30.98
C LEU A 112 28.71 -1.44 31.06
N ASN A 113 28.06 -0.99 29.98
CA ASN A 113 27.22 0.22 29.97
C ASN A 113 25.75 -0.16 29.67
N ASP A 114 25.09 -0.75 30.67
CA ASP A 114 23.81 -1.47 30.55
C ASP A 114 22.55 -0.58 30.42
N VAL A 115 22.70 0.69 30.04
CA VAL A 115 21.56 1.59 29.79
C VAL A 115 21.40 1.76 28.29
N ARG A 116 20.86 0.74 27.63
CA ARG A 116 20.42 0.86 26.23
C ARG A 116 18.97 1.33 26.18
N PRO A 117 18.60 2.22 25.22
CA PRO A 117 17.21 2.58 24.98
C PRO A 117 16.37 1.33 24.66
N ALA A 118 15.11 1.32 25.10
CA ALA A 118 14.19 0.24 24.80
C ALA A 118 13.98 0.12 23.28
N THR A 119 13.94 -1.11 22.79
CA THR A 119 13.65 -1.41 21.38
C THR A 119 12.14 -1.49 21.14
N ALA A 120 11.71 -1.32 19.89
CA ALA A 120 10.30 -1.50 19.51
C ALA A 120 9.74 -2.87 19.94
N ALA A 121 10.55 -3.93 19.80
CA ALA A 121 10.17 -5.29 20.15
C ALA A 121 9.99 -5.48 21.67
N GLU A 122 10.84 -4.86 22.49
CA GLU A 122 10.71 -4.87 23.95
C GLU A 122 9.44 -4.13 24.41
N LEU A 123 8.95 -3.16 23.63
CA LEU A 123 7.67 -2.49 23.84
C LEU A 123 6.46 -3.26 23.27
N GLY A 124 6.68 -4.45 22.70
CA GLY A 124 5.62 -5.25 22.07
C GLY A 124 5.10 -4.67 20.75
N LEU A 125 5.82 -3.74 20.13
CA LEU A 125 5.41 -3.06 18.90
C LEU A 125 6.17 -3.60 17.70
N ARG A 126 5.44 -3.89 16.62
CA ARG A 126 6.09 -4.22 15.35
C ARG A 126 6.44 -2.94 14.57
N ARG A 127 7.55 -3.01 13.83
CA ARG A 127 8.08 -1.87 13.06
C ARG A 127 7.10 -1.33 12.02
N ASP A 128 6.32 -2.20 11.40
CA ASP A 128 5.29 -1.84 10.44
C ASP A 128 4.09 -1.15 11.09
N GLU A 129 3.73 -1.51 12.33
CA GLU A 129 2.69 -0.81 13.09
C GLU A 129 3.09 0.63 13.39
N ILE A 130 4.34 0.85 13.80
CA ILE A 130 4.90 2.19 14.01
C ILE A 130 4.92 2.98 12.69
N HIS A 131 5.32 2.34 11.60
CA HIS A 131 5.33 2.99 10.29
C HIS A 131 3.93 3.37 9.81
N GLU A 132 2.95 2.49 9.97
CA GLU A 132 1.55 2.77 9.64
C GLU A 132 0.98 3.89 10.51
N ALA A 133 1.31 3.89 11.80
CA ALA A 133 0.92 4.95 12.72
C ALA A 133 1.45 6.33 12.31
N ARG A 134 2.73 6.40 11.90
CA ARG A 134 3.35 7.61 11.36
C ARG A 134 2.67 8.08 10.07
N ILE A 135 2.36 7.17 9.13
CA ILE A 135 1.63 7.53 7.90
C ILE A 135 0.29 8.19 8.23
N ILE A 136 -0.49 7.61 9.14
CA ILE A 136 -1.81 8.15 9.51
C ILE A 136 -1.67 9.52 10.20
N ARG A 137 -0.68 9.67 11.10
CA ARG A 137 -0.39 10.97 11.72
C ARG A 137 0.00 12.02 10.69
N ASP A 138 0.95 11.72 9.82
CA ASP A 138 1.49 12.69 8.87
C ASP A 138 0.41 13.10 7.85
N ALA A 139 -0.44 12.16 7.43
CA ALA A 139 -1.57 12.46 6.56
C ALA A 139 -2.60 13.37 7.24
N GLU A 140 -2.94 13.11 8.50
CA GLU A 140 -3.92 13.91 9.26
C GLU A 140 -3.35 15.28 9.69
N ALA A 141 -2.02 15.40 9.84
CA ALA A 141 -1.34 16.67 10.03
C ALA A 141 -1.32 17.51 8.74
N ALA A 142 -1.13 16.85 7.58
CA ALA A 142 -1.12 17.51 6.28
C ALA A 142 -2.54 17.90 5.80
N ASP A 143 -3.54 17.08 6.10
CA ASP A 143 -4.94 17.32 5.77
C ASP A 143 -5.87 16.93 6.95
N PRO A 144 -6.18 17.88 7.85
CA PRO A 144 -7.02 17.60 9.02
C PRO A 144 -8.40 17.06 8.65
N GLY A 145 -8.82 15.99 9.32
CA GLY A 145 -10.09 15.30 9.10
C GLY A 145 -10.09 14.31 7.94
N ILE A 146 -8.94 14.03 7.30
CA ILE A 146 -8.87 13.12 6.15
C ILE A 146 -9.35 11.71 6.48
N VAL A 147 -9.04 11.19 7.68
CA VAL A 147 -9.49 9.86 8.11
C VAL A 147 -11.02 9.81 8.18
N ARG A 148 -11.63 10.82 8.80
CA ARG A 148 -13.09 10.89 8.96
C ARG A 148 -13.78 11.01 7.61
N ARG A 149 -13.34 11.96 6.77
CA ARG A 149 -13.89 12.12 5.41
C ARG A 149 -13.74 10.85 4.56
N ALA A 150 -12.60 10.17 4.65
CA ALA A 150 -12.38 8.93 3.92
C ALA A 150 -13.33 7.81 4.35
N LEU A 151 -13.68 7.74 5.63
CA LEU A 151 -14.66 6.78 6.14
C LEU A 151 -16.09 7.16 5.75
N ASP A 152 -16.44 8.45 5.85
CA ASP A 152 -17.76 8.97 5.48
C ASP A 152 -18.04 8.76 3.98
N ASP A 153 -17.10 9.14 3.10
CA ASP A 153 -17.16 8.91 1.64
C ASP A 153 -17.40 7.44 1.27
N ARG A 154 -16.95 6.52 2.12
CA ARG A 154 -17.04 5.08 1.92
C ARG A 154 -18.39 4.55 2.38
N LEU A 155 -18.88 5.05 3.51
CA LEU A 155 -20.23 4.77 4.00
C LEU A 155 -21.30 5.29 3.04
N GLU A 156 -21.10 6.48 2.46
CA GLU A 156 -22.00 7.06 1.45
C GLU A 156 -22.12 6.19 0.18
N ARG A 157 -21.04 5.50 -0.20
CA ARG A 157 -21.04 4.53 -1.31
C ARG A 157 -21.61 3.16 -0.94
N GLY A 158 -22.01 2.96 0.31
CA GLY A 158 -22.43 1.65 0.83
C GLY A 158 -21.30 0.61 0.85
N GLU A 159 -20.04 1.05 0.76
CA GLU A 159 -18.89 0.16 0.73
C GLU A 159 -18.43 -0.19 2.15
N GLU A 160 -18.05 -1.45 2.37
CA GLU A 160 -17.56 -1.89 3.69
C GLU A 160 -16.27 -1.16 4.07
N PRO A 161 -16.21 -0.42 5.19
CA PRO A 161 -14.99 0.23 5.65
C PRO A 161 -13.97 -0.80 6.16
N THR A 162 -12.80 -0.83 5.54
CA THR A 162 -11.72 -1.78 5.88
C THR A 162 -10.42 -1.05 6.17
N ARG A 163 -9.58 -1.64 7.04
CA ARG A 163 -8.21 -1.14 7.32
C ARG A 163 -7.39 -0.90 6.05
N ALA A 164 -7.46 -1.83 5.09
CA ALA A 164 -6.72 -1.73 3.83
C ALA A 164 -7.21 -0.57 2.97
N ALA A 165 -8.52 -0.38 2.85
CA ALA A 165 -9.10 0.74 2.12
C ALA A 165 -8.74 2.07 2.78
N LEU A 166 -8.86 2.17 4.12
CA LEU A 166 -8.47 3.35 4.87
C LEU A 166 -6.99 3.67 4.66
N ARG A 167 -6.10 2.67 4.79
CA ARG A 167 -4.66 2.84 4.54
C ARG A 167 -4.40 3.35 3.12
N LYS A 168 -5.04 2.76 2.11
CA LYS A 168 -4.89 3.20 0.72
C LYS A 168 -5.34 4.66 0.55
N MET A 169 -6.51 5.02 1.09
CA MET A 169 -7.04 6.39 0.99
C MET A 169 -6.16 7.40 1.71
N VAL A 170 -5.66 7.07 2.90
CA VAL A 170 -4.74 7.91 3.68
C VAL A 170 -3.40 8.06 2.95
N VAL A 171 -2.86 6.99 2.36
CA VAL A 171 -1.64 7.06 1.53
C VAL A 171 -1.89 7.86 0.26
N ASP A 172 -3.00 7.65 -0.45
CA ASP A 172 -3.34 8.39 -1.66
C ASP A 172 -3.60 9.87 -1.37
N ALA A 173 -4.18 10.20 -0.21
CA ALA A 173 -4.39 11.56 0.25
C ALA A 173 -3.06 12.22 0.66
N ALA A 174 -2.22 11.51 1.41
CA ALA A 174 -0.85 11.93 1.70
C ALA A 174 -0.09 12.17 0.40
N MET A 175 -0.15 11.28 -0.58
CA MET A 175 0.49 11.42 -1.89
C MET A 175 -0.11 12.54 -2.75
N ARG A 176 -1.39 12.87 -2.59
CA ARG A 176 -2.04 14.03 -3.23
C ARG A 176 -1.61 15.35 -2.59
N GLY A 177 -1.48 15.40 -1.26
CA GLY A 177 -0.93 16.55 -0.52
C GLY A 177 0.58 16.69 -0.63
N LEU A 178 1.29 15.58 -0.85
CA LEU A 178 2.74 15.48 -1.05
C LEU A 178 3.14 15.58 -2.50
N ARG A 179 2.29 16.02 -3.45
CA ARG A 179 2.79 16.33 -4.78
C ARG A 179 3.75 17.51 -4.60
N PRO A 180 5.08 17.32 -4.59
CA PRO A 180 5.97 18.45 -4.47
C PRO A 180 5.73 19.27 -5.73
N GLN A 181 5.90 20.59 -5.67
CA GLN A 181 6.17 21.36 -6.88
C GLN A 181 7.23 20.56 -7.64
N ARG A 182 6.85 20.03 -8.81
CA ARG A 182 7.64 19.07 -9.58
C ARG A 182 9.06 19.59 -9.58
N SER A 183 10.00 18.87 -8.95
CA SER A 183 11.38 19.34 -8.89
C SER A 183 11.78 19.77 -10.29
N ALA A 184 12.42 20.94 -10.40
CA ALA A 184 12.80 21.50 -11.69
C ALA A 184 13.40 20.36 -12.52
N SER A 185 12.72 20.06 -13.62
CA SER A 185 12.99 18.89 -14.44
C SER A 185 14.49 18.80 -14.68
N ARG A 186 15.14 17.69 -14.30
CA ARG A 186 16.54 17.41 -14.68
C ARG A 186 16.73 17.26 -16.20
N ARG A 187 15.69 17.51 -17.01
CA ARG A 187 15.83 17.58 -18.47
C ARG A 187 16.58 18.85 -18.81
N ASN A 188 17.57 18.69 -19.66
CA ASN A 188 18.32 19.77 -20.27
C ASN A 188 17.36 20.89 -20.73
N PRO A 189 17.52 22.14 -20.29
CA PRO A 189 16.66 23.27 -20.69
C PRO A 189 16.73 23.59 -22.18
N LEU A 190 17.75 23.09 -22.89
CA LEU A 190 17.88 23.16 -24.35
C LEU A 190 17.27 21.95 -25.08
N HIS A 191 16.59 21.05 -24.37
CA HIS A 191 15.98 19.89 -25.01
C HIS A 191 14.76 20.29 -25.83
N VAL A 192 14.93 20.25 -27.15
CA VAL A 192 13.82 20.28 -28.09
C VAL A 192 13.37 18.84 -28.32
N PRO A 193 12.11 18.47 -27.97
CA PRO A 193 11.60 17.14 -28.26
C PRO A 193 11.58 16.93 -29.78
N PRO A 194 11.94 15.73 -30.27
CA PRO A 194 11.82 15.42 -31.69
C PRO A 194 10.36 15.53 -32.13
N THR A 195 10.12 15.94 -33.37
CA THR A 195 8.78 15.85 -33.96
C THR A 195 8.32 14.39 -34.01
N PRO A 196 7.01 14.11 -34.09
CA PRO A 196 6.51 12.74 -34.20
C PRO A 196 7.17 11.93 -35.33
N GLU A 197 7.44 12.58 -36.47
CA GLU A 197 8.10 11.98 -37.63
C GLU A 197 9.57 11.67 -37.34
N GLN A 198 10.29 12.59 -36.68
CA GLN A 198 11.67 12.38 -36.27
C GLN A 198 11.79 11.28 -35.21
N ALA A 199 10.84 11.21 -34.28
CA ALA A 199 10.79 10.17 -33.26
C ALA A 199 10.54 8.79 -33.91
N ALA A 200 9.58 8.70 -34.84
CA ALA A 200 9.32 7.49 -35.60
C ALA A 200 10.56 7.04 -36.40
N TRP A 201 11.23 7.97 -37.10
CA TRP A 201 12.45 7.68 -37.84
C TRP A 201 13.60 7.22 -36.93
N ARG A 202 13.81 7.89 -35.79
CA ARG A 202 14.80 7.46 -34.80
C ARG A 202 14.52 6.05 -34.30
N HIS A 203 13.26 5.69 -34.11
CA HIS A 203 12.89 4.35 -33.70
C HIS A 203 13.26 3.31 -34.76
N VAL A 204 12.95 3.57 -36.03
CA VAL A 204 13.35 2.73 -37.16
C VAL A 204 14.87 2.58 -37.20
N THR A 205 15.61 3.68 -37.22
CA THR A 205 17.09 3.62 -37.28
C THR A 205 17.72 2.87 -36.11
N GLY A 206 17.18 3.03 -34.89
CA GLY A 206 17.64 2.30 -33.71
C GLY A 206 17.40 0.80 -33.82
N THR A 207 16.21 0.40 -34.25
CA THR A 207 15.85 -1.02 -34.42
C THR A 207 16.73 -1.69 -35.48
N PHE A 208 16.93 -1.05 -36.64
CA PHE A 208 17.79 -1.60 -37.69
C PHE A 208 19.25 -1.66 -37.28
N ARG A 209 19.75 -0.64 -36.55
CA ARG A 209 21.12 -0.66 -36.03
C ARG A 209 21.33 -1.81 -35.04
N ALA A 210 20.44 -1.94 -34.06
CA ALA A 210 20.52 -3.01 -33.06
C ALA A 210 20.44 -4.40 -33.71
N PHE A 211 19.54 -4.56 -34.70
CA PHE A 211 19.44 -5.81 -35.44
C PHE A 211 20.70 -6.09 -36.27
N ALA A 212 21.27 -5.09 -36.95
CA ALA A 212 22.50 -5.25 -37.73
C ALA A 212 23.72 -5.57 -36.86
N GLU A 213 23.83 -4.95 -35.67
CA GLU A 213 24.87 -5.26 -34.68
C GLU A 213 24.75 -6.70 -34.16
N TRP A 214 23.52 -7.17 -33.95
CA TRP A 214 23.28 -8.55 -33.53
C TRP A 214 23.45 -9.58 -34.67
N ALA A 215 23.04 -9.25 -35.90
CA ALA A 215 22.95 -10.14 -37.06
C ALA A 215 24.31 -10.42 -37.72
N SER A 216 25.33 -10.75 -36.91
CA SER A 216 26.59 -11.27 -37.41
C SER A 216 26.38 -12.61 -38.13
N GLU A 217 27.31 -12.97 -39.01
CA GLU A 217 27.25 -14.22 -39.78
C GLU A 217 27.07 -15.46 -38.88
N GLY A 218 27.79 -15.50 -37.75
CA GLY A 218 27.66 -16.58 -36.76
C GLY A 218 26.28 -16.64 -36.10
N ASN A 219 25.72 -15.49 -35.72
CA ASN A 219 24.40 -15.43 -35.10
C ASN A 219 23.29 -15.80 -36.09
N LEU A 220 23.43 -15.43 -37.37
CA LEU A 220 22.49 -15.81 -38.42
C LEU A 220 22.51 -17.31 -38.71
N VAL A 221 23.70 -17.94 -38.70
CA VAL A 221 23.83 -19.40 -38.84
C VAL A 221 23.15 -20.13 -37.68
N LEU A 222 23.35 -19.66 -36.45
CA LEU A 222 22.70 -20.21 -35.25
C LEU A 222 21.19 -20.03 -35.29
N ALA A 223 20.71 -18.84 -35.65
CA ALA A 223 19.28 -18.55 -35.79
C ALA A 223 18.62 -19.46 -36.85
N ARG A 224 19.28 -19.68 -37.99
CA ARG A 224 18.81 -20.60 -39.04
C ARG A 224 18.74 -22.04 -38.55
N LYS A 225 19.68 -22.48 -37.72
CA LYS A 225 19.66 -23.81 -37.10
C LYS A 225 18.52 -23.93 -36.08
N GLY A 226 18.34 -22.93 -35.21
CA GLY A 226 17.26 -22.87 -34.23
C GLY A 226 15.88 -22.88 -34.88
N MET A 227 15.68 -22.11 -35.93
CA MET A 227 14.42 -22.11 -36.71
C MET A 227 14.08 -23.49 -37.27
N ARG A 228 15.06 -24.27 -37.75
CA ARG A 228 14.82 -25.64 -38.23
C ARG A 228 14.46 -26.61 -37.11
N GLN A 229 15.04 -26.43 -35.92
CA GLN A 229 14.82 -27.26 -34.75
C GLN A 229 13.49 -26.95 -34.05
N ALA A 230 13.04 -25.70 -34.13
CA ALA A 230 11.80 -25.24 -33.50
C ALA A 230 10.52 -25.66 -34.25
N ARG A 231 10.61 -26.33 -35.40
CA ARG A 231 9.45 -26.69 -36.24
C ARG A 231 8.34 -27.45 -35.52
N ASP A 232 8.70 -28.26 -34.53
CA ASP A 232 7.76 -29.08 -33.76
C ASP A 232 7.47 -28.49 -32.37
N THR A 233 7.92 -27.26 -32.10
CA THR A 233 7.70 -26.59 -30.81
C THR A 233 6.39 -25.81 -30.79
N PRO A 234 5.68 -25.76 -29.64
CA PRO A 234 4.58 -24.83 -29.47
C PRO A 234 5.07 -23.40 -29.75
N PHE A 235 4.29 -22.61 -30.47
CA PHE A 235 4.54 -21.20 -30.86
C PHE A 235 5.42 -20.94 -32.09
N HIS A 236 5.98 -21.96 -32.74
CA HIS A 236 6.72 -21.79 -34.00
C HIS A 236 5.96 -21.00 -35.06
N ASP A 237 4.65 -21.24 -35.19
CA ASP A 237 3.81 -20.54 -36.17
C ASP A 237 3.58 -19.05 -35.83
N LEU A 238 3.58 -18.70 -34.54
CA LEU A 238 3.50 -17.30 -34.10
C LEU A 238 4.82 -16.58 -34.37
N ASP A 239 5.95 -17.23 -34.10
CA ASP A 239 7.28 -16.69 -34.37
C ASP A 239 7.50 -16.51 -35.88
N ALA A 240 7.12 -17.51 -36.69
CA ALA A 240 7.19 -17.43 -38.14
C ALA A 240 6.32 -16.28 -38.70
N LYS A 241 5.12 -16.09 -38.14
CA LYS A 241 4.22 -14.99 -38.53
C LYS A 241 4.80 -13.62 -38.14
N ALA A 242 5.37 -13.50 -36.94
CA ALA A 242 6.00 -12.26 -36.48
C ALA A 242 7.22 -11.89 -37.35
N ILE A 243 8.06 -12.87 -37.69
CA ILE A 243 9.21 -12.69 -38.58
C ILE A 243 8.76 -12.28 -39.99
N ALA A 244 7.70 -12.91 -40.52
CA ALA A 244 7.16 -12.55 -41.83
C ALA A 244 6.63 -11.11 -41.87
N GLN A 245 5.89 -10.69 -40.84
CA GLN A 245 5.38 -9.32 -40.71
C GLN A 245 6.52 -8.30 -40.59
N GLY A 246 7.52 -8.57 -39.76
CA GLY A 246 8.71 -7.73 -39.64
C GLY A 246 9.50 -7.64 -40.94
N SER A 247 9.65 -8.75 -41.66
CA SER A 247 10.36 -8.79 -42.95
C SER A 247 9.64 -7.97 -44.02
N ALA A 248 8.31 -8.03 -44.09
CA ALA A 248 7.54 -7.20 -45.02
C ALA A 248 7.74 -5.70 -44.75
N ALA A 249 7.71 -5.29 -43.48
CA ALA A 249 7.97 -3.91 -43.09
C ALA A 249 9.41 -3.47 -43.45
N PHE A 250 10.40 -4.36 -43.32
CA PHE A 250 11.78 -4.08 -43.74
C PHE A 250 11.89 -3.90 -45.25
N THR A 251 11.20 -4.72 -46.05
CA THR A 251 11.15 -4.57 -47.50
C THR A 251 10.55 -3.22 -47.90
N THR A 252 9.44 -2.81 -47.29
CA THR A 252 8.84 -1.49 -47.55
C THR A 252 9.80 -0.34 -47.23
N ILE A 253 10.55 -0.43 -46.13
CA ILE A 253 11.54 0.60 -45.77
C ILE A 253 12.69 0.61 -46.78
N LYS A 254 13.14 -0.57 -47.24
CA LYS A 254 14.17 -0.68 -48.28
C LYS A 254 13.73 -0.02 -49.59
N GLU A 255 12.48 -0.23 -50.01
CA GLU A 255 11.92 0.39 -51.22
C GLU A 255 11.96 1.92 -51.16
N TRP A 256 11.81 2.54 -49.98
CA TRP A 256 11.95 4.00 -49.83
C TRP A 256 13.36 4.51 -50.17
N PHE A 257 14.39 3.70 -49.92
CA PHE A 257 15.77 4.04 -50.24
C PHE A 257 16.12 3.71 -51.69
N ASP A 258 15.60 2.60 -52.22
CA ASP A 258 15.84 2.18 -53.61
C ASP A 258 15.09 3.06 -54.62
N ALA A 259 14.05 3.78 -54.18
CA ALA A 259 13.29 4.75 -54.99
C ALA A 259 13.92 6.16 -55.07
N ARG A 260 15.14 6.36 -54.55
CA ARG A 260 15.92 7.60 -54.63
C ARG A 260 17.11 7.44 -55.57
#